data_AF-A0A6P0SMF1-F1
#
_entry.id   AF-A0A6P0SMF1-F1
#
_cell.length_a   1.000
_cell.length_b   1.000
_cell.length_c   1.000
_cell.angle_alpha   90.00
_cell.angle_beta   90.00
_cell.angle_gamma   90.00
#
_symmetry.space_group_name_H-M   'P 1'
#
loop_
_entity.id
_entity.type
_entity.pdbx_description
1 polymer ?
#
loop_
_entity_poly.entity_id
_entity_poly.type
_entity_poly.pdbx_seq_one_letter_code
_entity_poly.pdbx_strand_id
1 'polypeptide(L)'
;MPSPFPGMNPYLEHPEVWPGIHHWLIIELARSLSPQLRPKYRVGVEVRMYETIGEESLLVGIPDLTVKGSQVTTKQPMTNVAVAEAPTQPQTVQVPVPETIKQGYLEVREVATKEVVTAIEILSPINKRSGEGRKQYESKRNKVLGSFTHLVEIDLLRKGQPMPVYHSNIETHYRILVSRGDRRPQADLYGFNLPDLIPSFPLPLKSGDTEPLVDLQLLLSNIYDQASYDLLIDYNEEPLPQLSEDDRVWVNTWLTERELRTRRVSQSRHSGT
;
A
#
# COMPACT_ATOMS: atom_id res chain seq x y z
N MET A 1 -19.50 -5.84 8.50
CA MET A 1 -18.98 -7.22 8.63
C MET A 1 -17.51 -7.13 9.03
N PRO A 2 -16.96 -7.95 9.94
CA PRO A 2 -15.52 -7.92 10.23
C PRO A 2 -14.69 -8.36 9.00
N SER A 3 -13.44 -7.92 8.92
CA SER A 3 -12.51 -8.38 7.88
C SER A 3 -12.45 -9.93 7.90
N PRO A 4 -12.65 -10.61 6.75
CA PRO A 4 -12.78 -12.05 6.73
C PRO A 4 -11.45 -12.79 6.74
N PHE A 5 -10.32 -12.08 6.61
CA PHE A 5 -8.98 -12.64 6.58
C PHE A 5 -8.35 -12.69 7.97
N PRO A 6 -7.53 -13.70 8.28
CA PRO A 6 -6.88 -13.82 9.58
C PRO A 6 -5.89 -12.68 9.81
N GLY A 7 -5.15 -12.32 8.75
CA GLY A 7 -4.14 -11.28 8.73
C GLY A 7 -4.50 -10.09 7.86
N MET A 8 -3.58 -9.77 6.96
CA MET A 8 -3.78 -8.77 5.92
C MET A 8 -4.86 -9.23 4.93
N ASN A 9 -5.83 -8.37 4.65
CA ASN A 9 -6.84 -8.62 3.63
C ASN A 9 -6.31 -8.16 2.26
N PRO A 10 -6.08 -9.07 1.28
CA PRO A 10 -5.43 -8.74 0.01
C PRO A 10 -6.22 -7.77 -0.87
N TYR A 11 -7.52 -7.57 -0.61
CA TYR A 11 -8.37 -6.63 -1.34
C TYR A 11 -8.14 -5.18 -0.93
N LEU A 12 -7.58 -4.95 0.26
CA LEU A 12 -7.25 -3.60 0.76
C LEU A 12 -6.07 -2.98 0.00
N GLU A 13 -5.30 -3.79 -0.73
CA GLU A 13 -4.19 -3.36 -1.56
C GLU A 13 -4.63 -2.79 -2.92
N HIS A 14 -5.93 -2.81 -3.22
CA HIS A 14 -6.46 -2.25 -4.46
C HIS A 14 -6.04 -0.77 -4.58
N PRO A 15 -5.57 -0.30 -5.75
CA PRO A 15 -5.04 1.07 -5.90
C PRO A 15 -6.00 2.20 -5.50
N GLU A 16 -7.31 1.96 -5.60
CA GLU A 16 -8.34 2.92 -5.17
C GLU A 16 -8.68 2.82 -3.66
N VAL A 17 -8.35 1.69 -3.02
CA VAL A 17 -8.67 1.42 -1.60
C VAL A 17 -7.48 1.75 -0.71
N TRP A 18 -6.27 1.34 -1.12
CA TRP A 18 -5.05 1.47 -0.34
C TRP A 18 -4.75 2.89 0.13
N PRO A 19 -4.94 3.97 -0.68
CA PRO A 19 -4.70 5.33 -0.21
C PRO A 19 -5.53 5.67 1.04
N GLY A 20 -6.79 5.23 1.09
CA GLY A 20 -7.64 5.39 2.27
C GLY A 20 -7.10 4.61 3.47
N ILE A 21 -6.82 3.33 3.28
CA ILE A 21 -6.27 2.45 4.33
C ILE A 21 -4.97 3.01 4.91
N HIS A 22 -4.07 3.47 4.04
CA HIS A 22 -2.78 4.05 4.41
C HIS A 22 -2.96 5.27 5.33
N HIS A 23 -3.84 6.20 4.96
CA HIS A 23 -4.12 7.39 5.77
C HIS A 23 -4.79 7.03 7.10
N TRP A 24 -5.79 6.15 7.09
CA TRP A 24 -6.45 5.69 8.31
C TRP A 24 -5.45 5.03 9.26
N LEU A 25 -4.56 4.18 8.74
CA LEU A 25 -3.57 3.47 9.57
C LEU A 25 -2.60 4.42 10.27
N ILE A 26 -2.17 5.49 9.60
CA ILE A 26 -1.34 6.55 10.21
C ILE A 26 -2.08 7.19 11.39
N ILE A 27 -3.35 7.55 11.19
CA ILE A 27 -4.14 8.22 12.22
C ILE A 27 -4.46 7.28 13.39
N GLU A 28 -4.82 6.02 13.11
CA GLU A 28 -5.08 5.01 14.13
C GLU A 28 -3.85 4.70 14.97
N LEU A 29 -2.67 4.57 14.33
CA LEU A 29 -1.41 4.42 15.05
C LEU A 29 -1.15 5.62 15.96
N ALA A 30 -1.29 6.85 15.45
CA ALA A 30 -1.10 8.05 16.26
C ALA A 30 -2.05 8.07 17.46
N ARG A 31 -3.32 7.73 17.24
CA ARG A 31 -4.36 7.73 18.28
C ARG A 31 -4.12 6.66 19.33
N SER A 32 -3.74 5.45 18.91
CA SER A 32 -3.45 4.32 19.80
C SER A 32 -2.20 4.55 20.65
N LEU A 33 -1.14 5.09 20.04
CA LEU A 33 0.16 5.28 20.69
C LEU A 33 0.21 6.50 21.60
N SER A 34 -0.47 7.59 21.24
CA SER A 34 -0.34 8.87 21.97
C SER A 34 -0.63 8.77 23.48
N PRO A 35 -1.69 8.09 23.95
CA PRO A 35 -1.95 7.95 25.38
C PRO A 35 -0.87 7.14 26.11
N GLN A 36 -0.34 6.09 25.47
CA GLN A 36 0.65 5.16 26.04
C GLN A 36 2.03 5.81 26.22
N LEU A 37 2.32 6.83 25.41
CA LEU A 37 3.62 7.50 25.34
C LEU A 37 3.74 8.71 26.27
N ARG A 38 2.65 9.08 26.94
CA ARG A 38 2.64 10.20 27.89
C ARG A 38 3.37 9.86 29.20
N PRO A 39 3.98 10.86 29.85
CA PRO A 39 4.11 12.26 29.42
C PRO A 39 5.38 12.54 28.60
N LYS A 40 6.30 11.58 28.52
CA LYS A 40 7.67 11.80 28.01
C LYS A 40 7.71 11.99 26.50
N TYR A 41 6.80 11.34 25.78
CA TYR A 41 6.78 11.32 24.33
C TYR A 41 5.45 11.84 23.77
N ARG A 42 5.51 12.42 22.57
CA ARG A 42 4.36 12.75 21.75
C ARG A 42 4.50 12.10 20.38
N VAL A 43 3.38 11.72 19.76
CA VAL A 43 3.35 11.27 18.37
C VAL A 43 3.00 12.46 17.48
N GLY A 44 3.85 12.75 16.49
CA GLY A 44 3.58 13.72 15.43
C GLY A 44 3.18 12.99 14.14
N VAL A 45 2.12 13.47 13.50
CA VAL A 45 1.75 13.10 12.12
C VAL A 45 2.33 14.15 11.20
N GLU A 46 3.27 13.76 10.37
CA GLU A 46 3.94 14.65 9.41
C GLU A 46 3.51 14.27 7.99
N VAL A 47 3.40 15.23 7.08
CA VAL A 47 2.98 15.00 5.69
C VAL A 47 4.06 15.45 4.73
N ARG A 48 4.28 14.67 3.67
CA ARG A 48 5.18 15.02 2.57
C ARG A 48 4.46 15.04 1.25
N MET A 49 4.96 15.89 0.35
CA MET A 49 4.46 16.01 -1.00
C MET A 49 5.51 15.54 -1.99
N TYR A 50 5.09 14.73 -2.96
CA TYR A 50 5.89 14.26 -4.08
C TYR A 50 5.24 14.75 -5.36
N GLU A 51 6.02 15.27 -6.31
CA GLU A 51 5.56 15.50 -7.67
C GLU A 51 5.93 14.29 -8.53
N THR A 52 4.96 13.74 -9.26
CA THR A 52 5.19 12.67 -10.24
C THR A 52 4.66 13.09 -11.61
N ILE A 53 5.35 12.67 -12.67
CA ILE A 53 5.05 13.06 -14.06
C ILE A 53 4.99 11.77 -14.89
N GLY A 54 3.86 11.51 -15.56
CA GLY A 54 3.70 10.41 -16.53
C GLY A 54 2.47 9.53 -16.28
N GLU A 55 2.12 8.67 -17.24
CA GLU A 55 0.95 7.74 -17.18
C GLU A 55 0.95 6.82 -15.94
N GLU A 56 2.09 6.70 -15.24
CA GLU A 56 2.20 5.98 -13.96
C GLU A 56 1.61 6.73 -12.75
N SER A 57 1.22 8.00 -12.91
CA SER A 57 0.47 8.81 -11.92
C SER A 57 -0.99 8.36 -11.82
N LEU A 58 -1.59 7.93 -12.94
CA LEU A 58 -3.00 7.53 -13.07
C LEU A 58 -3.43 6.34 -12.19
N LEU A 59 -2.49 5.67 -11.53
CA LEU A 59 -2.77 4.57 -10.58
C LEU A 59 -2.83 5.03 -9.13
N VAL A 60 -2.78 6.35 -8.86
CA VAL A 60 -3.05 6.95 -7.56
C VAL A 60 -4.48 7.47 -7.61
N GLY A 61 -5.42 6.60 -7.24
CA GLY A 61 -6.88 6.77 -7.37
C GLY A 61 -7.40 8.19 -7.16
N ILE A 62 -7.66 8.87 -8.27
CA ILE A 62 -8.65 9.94 -8.36
C ILE A 62 -9.74 9.42 -9.31
N PRO A 63 -11.00 9.30 -8.86
CA PRO A 63 -12.08 8.94 -9.75
C PRO A 63 -12.43 10.17 -10.61
N ASP A 64 -11.81 10.28 -11.79
CA ASP A 64 -12.33 11.16 -12.83
C ASP A 64 -13.47 10.42 -13.56
N LEU A 65 -14.70 10.80 -13.22
CA LEU A 65 -15.94 10.40 -13.90
C LEU A 65 -15.84 10.73 -15.40
N THR A 66 -15.39 9.76 -16.20
CA THR A 66 -15.38 9.85 -17.65
C THR A 66 -16.68 9.26 -18.20
N VAL A 67 -17.60 10.14 -18.61
CA VAL A 67 -18.81 9.78 -19.36
C VAL A 67 -18.37 9.28 -20.74
N LYS A 68 -18.44 7.97 -20.97
CA LYS A 68 -18.22 7.37 -22.29
C LYS A 68 -19.39 7.69 -23.23
N GLY A 69 -19.22 8.70 -24.08
CA GLY A 69 -20.06 8.88 -25.26
C GLY A 69 -19.68 7.87 -26.35
N SER A 70 -20.60 6.93 -26.66
CA SER A 70 -20.44 6.04 -27.82
C SER A 70 -20.52 6.84 -29.12
N GLN A 71 -19.44 6.84 -29.91
CA GLN A 71 -19.52 7.18 -31.32
C GLN A 71 -19.45 5.92 -32.16
N VAL A 72 -20.60 5.62 -32.77
CA VAL A 72 -20.75 4.65 -33.85
C VAL A 72 -20.24 5.32 -35.12
N THR A 73 -19.23 4.74 -35.79
CA THR A 73 -18.81 5.20 -37.12
C THR A 73 -19.03 4.11 -38.16
N THR A 74 -20.07 4.34 -38.96
CA THR A 74 -20.43 3.64 -40.20
C THR A 74 -19.35 3.80 -41.27
N LYS A 75 -18.94 2.70 -41.91
CA LYS A 75 -18.05 2.67 -43.07
C LYS A 75 -18.80 3.00 -44.37
N GLN A 76 -18.22 3.86 -45.22
CA GLN A 76 -18.56 3.97 -46.64
C GLN A 76 -17.30 4.17 -47.52
N PRO A 77 -17.37 3.84 -48.83
CA PRO A 77 -16.21 3.38 -49.62
C PRO A 77 -15.47 4.48 -50.42
N MET A 78 -14.27 4.12 -50.89
CA MET A 78 -13.25 4.99 -51.49
C MET A 78 -13.56 5.42 -52.94
N THR A 79 -13.20 6.67 -53.27
CA THR A 79 -12.98 7.15 -54.65
C THR A 79 -11.65 7.91 -54.73
N ASN A 80 -10.88 7.63 -55.79
CA ASN A 80 -9.55 8.20 -56.06
C ASN A 80 -9.63 9.63 -56.64
N VAL A 81 -9.01 10.60 -55.97
CA VAL A 81 -8.78 11.96 -56.48
C VAL A 81 -7.35 12.39 -56.11
N ALA A 82 -6.67 13.09 -57.02
CA ALA A 82 -5.30 13.60 -56.86
C ALA A 82 -5.19 14.52 -55.62
N VAL A 83 -4.19 14.25 -54.77
CA VAL A 83 -4.04 14.84 -53.44
C VAL A 83 -3.10 16.06 -53.52
N ALA A 84 -3.64 17.25 -53.31
CA ALA A 84 -2.85 18.38 -52.82
C ALA A 84 -2.45 18.05 -51.36
N GLU A 85 -1.20 18.29 -50.96
CA GLU A 85 -0.75 18.06 -49.58
C GLU A 85 -1.66 18.85 -48.62
N ALA A 86 -2.48 18.11 -47.86
CA ALA A 86 -3.42 18.70 -46.93
C ALA A 86 -2.63 19.42 -45.82
N PRO A 87 -3.08 20.61 -45.36
CA PRO A 87 -2.43 21.29 -44.25
C PRO A 87 -2.41 20.36 -43.03
N THR A 88 -1.29 20.34 -42.31
CA THR A 88 -1.09 19.50 -41.13
C THR A 88 -2.24 19.70 -40.14
N GLN A 89 -3.06 18.67 -39.96
CA GLN A 89 -4.18 18.73 -39.02
C GLN A 89 -3.67 18.47 -37.60
N PRO A 90 -4.18 19.21 -36.59
CA PRO A 90 -3.78 18.99 -35.22
C PRO A 90 -4.25 17.61 -34.75
N GLN A 91 -3.30 16.80 -34.26
CA GLN A 91 -3.60 15.58 -33.55
C GLN A 91 -3.85 15.91 -32.07
N THR A 92 -4.96 15.42 -31.52
CA THR A 92 -5.17 15.46 -30.07
C THR A 92 -4.20 14.48 -29.42
N VAL A 93 -3.31 15.00 -28.56
CA VAL A 93 -2.33 14.23 -27.79
C VAL A 93 -2.55 14.48 -26.30
N GLN A 94 -2.19 13.50 -25.47
CA GLN A 94 -2.13 13.70 -24.03
C GLN A 94 -0.75 14.27 -23.66
N VAL A 95 -0.74 15.25 -22.77
CA VAL A 95 0.48 15.81 -22.19
C VAL A 95 0.55 15.37 -20.72
N PRO A 96 1.74 15.09 -20.19
CA PRO A 96 1.87 14.67 -18.80
C PRO A 96 1.53 15.86 -17.88
N VAL A 97 0.57 15.65 -16.98
CA VAL A 97 0.23 16.60 -15.92
C VAL A 97 0.92 16.13 -14.63
N PRO A 98 1.76 16.96 -14.00
CA PRO A 98 2.36 16.61 -12.73
C PRO A 98 1.30 16.43 -11.64
N GLU A 99 1.34 15.30 -10.94
CA GLU A 99 0.47 15.04 -9.79
C GLU A 99 1.25 15.19 -8.48
N THR A 100 0.64 15.89 -7.51
CA THR A 100 1.19 16.02 -6.16
C THR A 100 0.61 14.95 -5.23
N ILE A 101 1.42 13.97 -4.84
CA ILE A 101 1.02 12.89 -3.93
C ILE A 101 1.40 13.26 -2.50
N LYS A 102 0.44 13.23 -1.58
CA LYS A 102 0.67 13.42 -0.14
C LYS A 102 0.90 12.08 0.56
N GLN A 103 1.94 11.97 1.38
CA GLN A 103 2.19 10.79 2.21
C GLN A 103 2.46 11.19 3.65
N GLY A 104 1.60 10.71 4.54
CA GLY A 104 1.82 10.86 5.96
C GLY A 104 2.85 9.85 6.48
N TYR A 105 3.55 10.22 7.53
CA TYR A 105 4.38 9.32 8.33
C TYR A 105 4.36 9.80 9.80
N LEU A 106 4.84 8.96 10.72
CA LEU A 106 4.78 9.26 12.14
C LEU A 106 6.17 9.46 12.72
N GLU A 107 6.27 10.38 13.66
CA GLU A 107 7.47 10.59 14.46
C GLU A 107 7.10 10.58 15.94
N VAL A 108 7.74 9.69 16.70
CA VAL A 108 7.71 9.72 18.15
C VAL A 108 8.80 10.70 18.61
N ARG A 109 8.38 11.77 19.26
CA ARG A 109 9.29 12.84 19.72
C ARG A 109 9.28 12.96 21.23
N GLU A 110 10.45 13.13 21.82
CA GLU A 110 10.55 13.46 23.24
C GLU A 110 10.03 14.88 23.47
N VAL A 111 9.18 15.07 24.47
CA VAL A 111 8.55 16.37 24.75
C VAL A 111 9.57 17.41 25.21
N ALA A 112 10.51 17.02 26.06
CA ALA A 112 11.49 17.93 26.66
C ALA A 112 12.49 18.49 25.62
N THR A 113 12.99 17.63 24.73
CA THR A 113 14.07 17.97 23.79
C THR A 113 13.58 18.20 22.36
N LYS A 114 12.35 17.78 22.03
CA LYS A 114 11.77 17.71 20.67
C LYS A 114 12.50 16.76 19.72
N GLU A 115 13.47 16.00 20.21
CA GLU A 115 14.23 15.01 19.46
C GLU A 115 13.30 13.92 18.91
N VAL A 116 13.52 13.51 17.66
CA VAL A 116 12.85 12.35 17.07
C VAL A 116 13.52 11.10 17.61
N VAL A 117 12.79 10.32 18.39
CA VAL A 117 13.27 9.05 18.93
C VAL A 117 13.02 7.93 17.94
N THR A 118 11.81 7.85 17.39
CA THR A 118 11.42 6.77 16.47
C THR A 118 10.64 7.33 15.29
N ALA A 119 11.09 7.02 14.08
CA ALA A 119 10.33 7.25 12.86
C ALA A 119 9.55 5.98 12.50
N ILE A 120 8.25 6.10 12.21
CA ILE A 120 7.40 5.00 11.75
C ILE A 120 6.95 5.32 10.32
N GLU A 121 7.37 4.48 9.38
CA GLU A 121 7.02 4.57 7.97
C GLU A 121 6.04 3.45 7.61
N ILE A 122 4.91 3.82 7.00
CA ILE A 122 4.03 2.87 6.34
C ILE A 122 4.29 3.01 4.85
N LEU A 123 4.74 1.94 4.20
CA LEU A 123 5.08 1.97 2.79
C LEU A 123 3.84 2.20 1.92
N SER A 124 4.06 2.91 0.83
CA SER A 124 3.10 3.11 -0.24
C SER A 124 3.62 2.46 -1.53
N PRO A 125 2.76 2.28 -2.55
CA PRO A 125 3.18 1.70 -3.82
C PRO A 125 4.35 2.43 -4.48
N ILE A 126 4.41 3.77 -4.36
CA ILE A 126 5.49 4.56 -4.97
C ILE A 126 6.85 4.35 -4.30
N ASN A 127 6.88 3.88 -3.05
CA ASN A 127 8.14 3.56 -2.37
C ASN A 127 8.72 2.24 -2.91
N LYS A 128 7.87 1.32 -3.41
CA LYS A 128 8.29 -0.01 -3.88
C LYS A 128 8.54 -0.10 -5.38
N ARG A 129 7.91 0.78 -6.18
CA ARG A 129 8.11 0.85 -7.63
C ARG A 129 9.45 1.49 -7.98
N SER A 130 10.05 1.12 -9.11
CA SER A 130 11.18 1.85 -9.66
C SER A 130 10.78 3.29 -9.99
N GLY A 131 11.68 4.25 -9.81
CA GLY A 131 11.43 5.65 -10.14
C GLY A 131 11.80 6.58 -9.01
N GLU A 132 11.38 7.82 -9.14
CA GLU A 132 11.81 8.91 -8.26
C GLU A 132 11.28 8.76 -6.83
N GLY A 133 10.03 8.33 -6.65
CA GLY A 133 9.44 8.09 -5.32
C GLY A 133 10.23 7.09 -4.47
N ARG A 134 10.72 6.00 -5.08
CA ARG A 134 11.58 5.03 -4.40
C ARG A 134 12.95 5.61 -4.08
N LYS A 135 13.61 6.29 -5.02
CA LYS A 135 14.93 6.90 -4.78
C LYS A 135 14.88 7.88 -3.60
N GLN A 136 13.84 8.71 -3.55
CA GLN A 136 13.65 9.65 -2.45
C GLN A 136 13.41 8.94 -1.12
N TYR A 137 12.58 7.89 -1.12
CA TYR A 137 12.34 7.10 0.07
C TYR A 137 13.62 6.40 0.56
N GLU A 138 14.39 5.75 -0.33
CA GLU A 138 15.67 5.12 0.01
C GLU A 138 16.70 6.14 0.55
N SER A 139 16.76 7.35 -0.04
CA SER A 139 17.60 8.43 0.47
C SER A 139 17.22 8.81 1.92
N LYS A 140 15.93 8.99 2.19
CA LYS A 140 15.44 9.22 3.57
C LYS A 140 15.78 8.04 4.47
N ARG A 141 15.48 6.82 4.03
CA ARG A 141 15.67 5.60 4.81
C ARG A 141 17.13 5.50 5.24
N ASN A 142 18.07 5.76 4.34
CA ASN A 142 19.50 5.80 4.65
C ASN A 142 19.87 6.92 5.63
N LYS A 143 19.25 8.10 5.55
CA LYS A 143 19.45 9.18 6.55
C LYS A 143 18.99 8.76 7.95
N VAL A 144 17.84 8.10 8.06
CA VAL A 144 17.34 7.62 9.36
C VAL A 144 18.25 6.50 9.89
N LEU A 145 18.58 5.52 9.05
CA LEU A 145 19.46 4.41 9.39
C LEU A 145 20.88 4.86 9.78
N GLY A 146 21.37 5.95 9.19
CA GLY A 146 22.65 6.59 9.55
C GLY A 146 22.60 7.50 10.79
N SER A 147 21.46 7.60 11.47
CA SER A 147 21.28 8.40 12.69
C SER A 147 21.05 7.51 13.93
N PHE A 148 20.92 8.10 15.12
CA PHE A 148 20.50 7.36 16.33
C PHE A 148 18.98 7.14 16.42
N THR A 149 18.20 7.74 15.53
CA THR A 149 16.74 7.59 15.45
C THR A 149 16.39 6.13 15.14
N HIS A 150 15.48 5.51 15.90
CA HIS A 150 14.96 4.19 15.58
C HIS A 150 14.04 4.28 14.34
N LEU A 151 13.98 3.20 13.55
CA LEU A 151 13.12 3.10 12.38
C LEU A 151 12.18 1.91 12.55
N VAL A 152 10.88 2.13 12.40
CA VAL A 152 9.88 1.10 12.17
C VAL A 152 9.37 1.29 10.74
N GLU A 153 9.53 0.27 9.88
CA GLU A 153 9.09 0.29 8.50
C GLU A 153 8.07 -0.83 8.27
N ILE A 154 6.83 -0.47 7.95
CA ILE A 154 5.67 -1.34 7.80
C ILE A 154 5.33 -1.47 6.31
N ASP A 155 5.47 -2.67 5.76
CA ASP A 155 5.19 -3.03 4.38
C ASP A 155 4.03 -4.03 4.32
N LEU A 156 2.85 -3.53 3.96
CA LEU A 156 1.62 -4.33 3.79
C LEU A 156 1.25 -4.49 2.31
N LEU A 157 2.22 -4.38 1.41
CA LEU A 157 1.99 -4.40 -0.04
C LEU A 157 2.72 -5.60 -0.67
N ARG A 158 2.01 -6.42 -1.45
CA ARG A 158 2.60 -7.56 -2.19
C ARG A 158 3.36 -7.11 -3.43
N LYS A 159 2.86 -6.09 -4.13
CA LYS A 159 3.42 -5.63 -5.41
C LYS A 159 4.59 -4.67 -5.22
N GLY A 160 5.58 -4.80 -6.09
CA GLY A 160 6.77 -3.94 -6.14
C GLY A 160 7.95 -4.55 -5.39
N GLN A 161 9.12 -3.93 -5.53
CA GLN A 161 10.34 -4.45 -4.93
C GLN A 161 10.37 -4.11 -3.44
N PRO A 162 10.62 -5.07 -2.54
CA PRO A 162 10.82 -4.79 -1.13
C PRO A 162 11.97 -3.81 -0.87
N MET A 163 12.00 -3.21 0.33
CA MET A 163 13.11 -2.38 0.74
C MET A 163 14.37 -3.21 1.02
N PRO A 164 15.58 -2.69 0.74
CA PRO A 164 16.82 -3.44 0.94
C PRO A 164 17.02 -3.85 2.41
N VAL A 165 17.18 -5.15 2.63
CA VAL A 165 17.63 -5.78 3.88
C VAL A 165 18.67 -6.83 3.49
N TYR A 166 19.84 -6.78 4.12
CA TYR A 166 20.94 -7.70 3.80
C TYR A 166 20.86 -8.95 4.68
N HIS A 167 21.36 -10.07 4.16
CA HIS A 167 21.43 -11.36 4.87
C HIS A 167 20.07 -11.92 5.34
N SER A 168 18.98 -11.59 4.62
CA SER A 168 17.68 -12.23 4.80
C SER A 168 17.36 -13.09 3.58
N ASN A 169 17.07 -14.36 3.82
CA ASN A 169 16.62 -15.31 2.78
C ASN A 169 15.09 -15.51 2.82
N ILE A 170 14.38 -14.65 3.53
CA ILE A 170 12.94 -14.81 3.76
C ILE A 170 12.17 -14.10 2.65
N GLU A 171 11.52 -14.89 1.80
CA GLU A 171 10.54 -14.41 0.83
C GLU A 171 9.15 -14.40 1.47
N THR A 172 8.73 -13.22 1.91
CA THR A 172 7.40 -12.97 2.47
C THR A 172 6.73 -11.81 1.75
N HIS A 173 5.40 -11.87 1.68
CA HIS A 173 4.54 -10.84 1.11
C HIS A 173 4.60 -9.53 1.90
N TYR A 174 4.51 -9.63 3.22
CA TYR A 174 4.39 -8.49 4.12
C TYR A 174 5.50 -8.51 5.15
N ARG A 175 5.92 -7.32 5.57
CA ARG A 175 7.12 -7.15 6.38
C ARG A 175 6.95 -6.01 7.37
N ILE A 176 7.44 -6.21 8.59
CA ILE A 176 7.66 -5.13 9.54
C ILE A 176 9.13 -5.18 9.94
N LEU A 177 9.84 -4.09 9.71
CA LEU A 177 11.24 -3.94 10.11
C LEU A 177 11.32 -3.02 11.33
N VAL A 178 11.90 -3.49 12.41
CA VAL A 178 12.22 -2.71 13.61
C VAL A 178 13.74 -2.57 13.72
N SER A 179 14.26 -1.41 13.32
CA SER A 179 15.68 -1.09 13.35
C SER A 179 15.99 -0.09 14.47
N ARG A 180 16.56 -0.59 15.56
CA ARG A 180 16.92 0.22 16.71
C ARG A 180 18.27 0.92 16.46
N GLY A 181 18.33 2.25 16.60
CA GLY A 181 19.53 3.03 16.30
C GLY A 181 20.77 2.61 17.11
N ASP A 182 20.57 2.15 18.34
CA ASP A 182 21.61 1.65 19.26
C ASP A 182 22.06 0.21 19.01
N ARG A 183 21.38 -0.54 18.12
CA ARG A 183 21.71 -1.94 17.77
C ARG A 183 22.11 -2.15 16.31
N ARG A 184 22.21 -1.07 15.52
CA ARG A 184 22.62 -1.19 14.12
C ARG A 184 24.06 -1.72 14.01
N PRO A 185 24.37 -2.53 12.99
CA PRO A 185 23.59 -2.79 11.77
C PRO A 185 22.47 -3.84 11.90
N GLN A 186 22.30 -4.49 13.06
CA GLN A 186 21.23 -5.47 13.25
C GLN A 186 19.85 -4.81 13.35
N ALA A 187 18.82 -5.52 12.91
CA ALA A 187 17.41 -5.12 12.98
C ALA A 187 16.53 -6.37 13.04
N ASP A 188 15.34 -6.22 13.62
CA ASP A 188 14.35 -7.30 13.72
C ASP A 188 13.42 -7.20 12.51
N LEU A 189 13.33 -8.28 11.71
CA LEU A 189 12.45 -8.37 10.55
C LEU A 189 11.35 -9.40 10.82
N TYR A 190 10.11 -8.94 10.91
CA TYR A 190 8.92 -9.76 11.02
C TYR A 190 8.32 -9.95 9.62
N GLY A 191 8.50 -11.13 9.02
CA GLY A 191 7.89 -11.50 7.75
C GLY A 191 6.65 -12.35 7.94
N PHE A 192 5.60 -12.11 7.17
CA PHE A 192 4.34 -12.86 7.21
C PHE A 192 3.62 -12.84 5.86
N ASN A 193 2.72 -13.81 5.65
CA ASN A 193 1.98 -14.03 4.41
C ASN A 193 0.46 -13.96 4.65
N LEU A 194 -0.33 -14.17 3.60
CA LEU A 194 -1.79 -14.05 3.65
C LEU A 194 -2.49 -14.93 4.73
N PRO A 195 -2.05 -16.19 4.97
CA PRO A 195 -2.69 -17.03 5.98
C PRO A 195 -2.32 -16.66 7.42
N ASP A 196 -1.25 -15.87 7.60
CA ASP A 196 -0.68 -15.58 8.91
C ASP A 196 -1.41 -14.40 9.56
N LEU A 197 -1.47 -14.40 10.90
CA LEU A 197 -1.84 -13.19 11.65
C LEU A 197 -0.74 -12.13 11.50
N ILE A 198 -1.11 -10.84 11.53
CA ILE A 198 -0.12 -9.77 11.52
C ILE A 198 0.62 -9.77 12.88
N PRO A 199 1.95 -9.92 12.89
CA PRO A 199 2.71 -10.00 14.14
C PRO A 199 2.70 -8.66 14.87
N SER A 200 2.52 -8.73 16.18
CA SER A 200 2.74 -7.57 17.05
C SER A 200 4.24 -7.32 17.24
N PHE A 201 4.62 -6.05 17.40
CA PHE A 201 6.03 -5.66 17.56
C PHE A 201 6.18 -4.51 18.57
N PRO A 202 7.32 -4.42 19.28
CA PRO A 202 7.56 -3.32 20.20
C PRO A 202 7.89 -2.04 19.42
N LEU A 203 7.31 -0.91 19.84
CA LEU A 203 7.72 0.41 19.35
C LEU A 203 8.97 0.86 20.11
N PRO A 204 10.15 0.91 19.47
CA PRO A 204 11.38 1.26 20.17
C PRO A 204 11.31 2.68 20.74
N LEU A 205 11.87 2.88 21.92
CA LEU A 205 12.01 4.18 22.60
C LEU A 205 13.44 4.33 23.13
N LYS A 206 13.71 5.39 23.92
CA LYS A 206 15.03 5.54 24.55
C LYS A 206 15.26 4.38 25.53
N SER A 207 16.53 4.00 25.67
CA SER A 207 16.94 2.92 26.57
C SER A 207 16.43 3.13 28.00
N GLY A 208 15.84 2.08 28.57
CA GLY A 208 15.24 2.08 29.91
C GLY A 208 13.75 2.43 29.95
N ASP A 209 13.17 2.95 28.86
CA ASP A 209 11.73 3.22 28.82
C ASP A 209 10.93 1.98 28.44
N THR A 210 9.68 1.92 28.91
CA THR A 210 8.74 0.84 28.55
C THR A 210 8.22 1.05 27.13
N GLU A 211 8.51 0.08 26.27
CA GLU A 211 8.10 0.10 24.87
C GLU A 211 6.68 -0.46 24.73
N PRO A 212 5.73 0.31 24.17
CA PRO A 212 4.40 -0.20 23.92
C PRO A 212 4.43 -1.25 22.79
N LEU A 213 3.62 -2.29 22.95
CA LEU A 213 3.43 -3.29 21.91
C LEU A 213 2.40 -2.76 20.88
N VAL A 214 2.79 -2.74 19.61
CA VAL A 214 1.92 -2.31 18.50
C VAL A 214 1.20 -3.53 17.93
N ASP A 215 -0.12 -3.52 18.01
CA ASP A 215 -1.00 -4.53 17.41
C ASP A 215 -1.61 -3.99 16.12
N LEU A 216 -0.92 -4.18 14.99
CA LEU A 216 -1.43 -3.76 13.67
C LEU A 216 -2.65 -4.56 13.22
N GLN A 217 -2.82 -5.80 13.68
CA GLN A 217 -3.98 -6.62 13.35
C GLN A 217 -5.26 -5.94 13.85
N LEU A 218 -5.25 -5.54 15.13
CA LEU A 218 -6.38 -4.85 15.75
C LEU A 218 -6.68 -3.52 15.05
N LEU A 219 -5.64 -2.73 14.74
CA LEU A 219 -5.82 -1.43 14.07
C LEU A 219 -6.44 -1.59 12.68
N LEU A 220 -5.94 -2.53 11.86
CA LEU A 220 -6.51 -2.78 10.52
C LEU A 220 -7.94 -3.33 10.59
N SER A 221 -8.23 -4.18 11.57
CA SER A 221 -9.59 -4.71 11.76
C SER A 221 -10.56 -3.59 12.13
N ASN A 222 -10.16 -2.68 13.02
CA ASN A 222 -10.95 -1.50 13.36
C ASN A 222 -11.15 -0.57 12.17
N ILE A 223 -10.12 -0.34 11.34
CA ILE A 223 -10.24 0.47 10.13
C ILE A 223 -11.21 -0.15 9.14
N TYR A 224 -11.11 -1.47 8.94
CA TYR A 224 -12.01 -2.22 8.07
C TYR A 224 -13.48 -1.97 8.46
N ASP A 225 -13.79 -2.10 9.75
CA ASP A 225 -15.13 -1.95 10.29
C ASP A 225 -15.61 -0.49 10.26
N GLN A 226 -14.79 0.45 10.75
CA GLN A 226 -15.15 1.86 10.88
C GLN A 226 -15.39 2.54 9.52
N ALA A 227 -14.61 2.18 8.51
CA ALA A 227 -14.77 2.69 7.16
C ALA A 227 -15.73 1.86 6.30
N SER A 228 -16.33 0.80 6.86
CA SER A 228 -17.31 -0.08 6.20
C SER A 228 -16.81 -0.63 4.86
N TYR A 229 -15.57 -1.13 4.85
CA TYR A 229 -14.94 -1.66 3.63
C TYR A 229 -15.65 -2.91 3.08
N ASP A 230 -16.48 -3.58 3.89
CA ASP A 230 -17.38 -4.64 3.45
C ASP A 230 -18.42 -4.18 2.42
N LEU A 231 -18.76 -2.88 2.38
CA LEU A 231 -19.66 -2.32 1.39
C LEU A 231 -18.96 -1.98 0.06
N LEU A 232 -17.62 -1.83 0.09
CA LEU A 232 -16.83 -1.44 -1.07
C LEU A 232 -16.22 -2.66 -1.79
N ILE A 233 -15.91 -3.71 -1.05
CA ILE A 233 -15.18 -4.87 -1.56
C ILE A 233 -16.14 -5.97 -1.99
N ASP A 234 -16.13 -6.31 -3.28
CA ASP A 234 -16.76 -7.52 -3.79
C ASP A 234 -15.79 -8.71 -3.73
N TYR A 235 -16.03 -9.64 -2.81
CA TYR A 235 -15.22 -10.84 -2.64
C TYR A 235 -15.42 -11.89 -3.76
N ASN A 236 -16.34 -11.68 -4.70
CA ASN A 236 -16.43 -12.52 -5.91
C ASN A 236 -15.41 -12.14 -6.99
N GLU A 237 -14.87 -10.93 -6.95
CA GLU A 237 -13.83 -10.46 -7.85
C GLU A 237 -12.44 -10.83 -7.34
N GLU A 238 -11.44 -10.97 -8.23
CA GLU A 238 -10.07 -11.24 -7.81
C GLU A 238 -9.40 -9.96 -7.27
N PRO A 239 -8.63 -10.03 -6.16
CA PRO A 239 -8.00 -8.85 -5.60
C PRO A 239 -6.90 -8.31 -6.51
N LEU A 240 -6.69 -6.99 -6.44
CA LEU A 240 -5.52 -6.33 -7.00
C LEU A 240 -4.57 -5.95 -5.85
N PRO A 241 -3.26 -6.22 -5.97
CA PRO A 241 -2.58 -6.87 -7.10
C PRO A 241 -2.91 -8.36 -7.22
N GLN A 242 -2.77 -8.89 -8.44
CA GLN A 242 -3.00 -10.30 -8.75
C GLN A 242 -2.22 -11.21 -7.81
N LEU A 243 -2.88 -12.26 -7.32
CA LEU A 243 -2.32 -13.27 -6.45
C LEU A 243 -1.39 -14.22 -7.23
N SER A 244 -0.44 -14.83 -6.54
CA SER A 244 0.23 -16.03 -7.07
C SER A 244 -0.79 -17.18 -7.19
N GLU A 245 -0.45 -18.23 -7.93
CA GLU A 245 -1.39 -19.35 -8.09
C GLU A 245 -1.71 -20.03 -6.75
N ASP A 246 -0.71 -20.24 -5.90
CA ASP A 246 -0.89 -20.87 -4.58
C ASP A 246 -1.76 -19.98 -3.66
N ASP A 247 -1.49 -18.67 -3.63
CA ASP A 247 -2.30 -17.72 -2.86
C ASP A 247 -3.73 -17.66 -3.39
N ARG A 248 -3.92 -17.71 -4.71
CA ARG A 248 -5.23 -17.68 -5.35
C ARG A 248 -6.04 -18.92 -4.97
N VAL A 249 -5.43 -20.09 -4.93
CA VAL A 249 -6.07 -21.33 -4.46
C VAL A 249 -6.48 -21.20 -2.99
N TRP A 250 -5.60 -20.69 -2.14
CA TRP A 250 -5.88 -20.48 -0.72
C TRP A 250 -7.03 -19.48 -0.50
N VAL A 251 -6.96 -18.29 -1.10
CA VAL A 251 -8.00 -17.24 -0.99
C VAL A 251 -9.35 -17.75 -1.49
N ASN A 252 -9.38 -18.47 -2.61
CA ASN A 252 -10.62 -19.06 -3.14
C ASN A 252 -11.25 -20.05 -2.15
N THR A 253 -10.44 -20.94 -1.58
CA THR A 253 -10.89 -21.92 -0.60
C THR A 253 -11.42 -21.22 0.66
N TRP A 254 -10.65 -20.29 1.20
CA TRP A 254 -10.95 -19.53 2.42
C TRP A 254 -12.26 -18.74 2.33
N LEU A 255 -12.48 -18.04 1.21
CA LEU A 255 -13.69 -17.23 0.99
C LEU A 255 -14.92 -18.10 0.68
N THR A 256 -14.73 -19.22 -0.01
CA THR A 256 -15.82 -20.18 -0.30
C THR A 256 -16.34 -20.81 0.99
N GLU A 257 -15.44 -21.25 1.89
CA GLU A 257 -15.80 -21.83 3.19
C GLU A 257 -16.55 -20.85 4.10
N ARG A 258 -16.41 -19.55 3.85
CA ARG A 258 -17.10 -18.46 4.55
C ARG A 258 -18.34 -17.95 3.82
N GLU A 259 -18.71 -18.58 2.71
CA GLU A 259 -19.85 -18.19 1.88
C GLU A 259 -19.74 -16.77 1.30
N LEU A 260 -18.51 -16.22 1.22
CA LEU A 260 -18.22 -14.88 0.70
C LEU A 260 -17.89 -14.87 -0.79
N ARG A 261 -17.55 -16.04 -1.36
CA ARG A 261 -17.26 -16.22 -2.78
C ARG A 261 -18.01 -17.43 -3.32
N THR A 262 -18.68 -17.25 -4.46
CA THR A 262 -19.42 -18.34 -5.10
C THR A 262 -18.46 -19.37 -5.69
N ARG A 263 -18.70 -20.67 -5.46
CA ARG A 263 -17.97 -21.75 -6.15
C ARG A 263 -18.18 -21.60 -7.66
N ARG A 264 -17.13 -21.27 -8.40
CA ARG A 264 -17.14 -21.42 -9.86
C ARG A 264 -17.18 -22.91 -10.18
N VAL A 265 -18.37 -23.42 -10.48
CA VAL A 265 -18.52 -24.73 -11.12
C VAL A 265 -17.90 -24.58 -12.51
N SER A 266 -16.72 -25.15 -12.72
CA SER A 266 -16.14 -25.24 -14.04
C SER A 266 -17.09 -26.06 -14.91
N GLN A 267 -17.83 -25.39 -15.80
CA GLN A 267 -18.46 -26.08 -16.93
C GLN A 267 -17.35 -26.59 -17.83
N SER A 268 -16.85 -27.79 -17.55
CA SER A 268 -16.16 -28.60 -18.55
C SER A 268 -17.18 -28.96 -19.62
N ARG A 269 -17.29 -28.09 -20.64
CA ARG A 269 -17.93 -28.49 -21.90
C ARG A 269 -17.10 -29.62 -22.48
N HIS A 270 -17.54 -30.84 -22.21
CA HIS A 270 -17.33 -31.99 -23.06
C HIS A 270 -17.77 -31.59 -24.48
N SER A 271 -16.82 -31.23 -25.33
CA SER A 271 -16.97 -31.40 -26.77
C SER A 271 -16.51 -32.82 -27.10
N GLY A 272 -17.39 -33.78 -26.82
CA GLY A 272 -17.35 -35.09 -27.46
C GLY A 272 -18.32 -35.06 -28.63
N THR A 273 -17.77 -35.15 -29.84
CA THR A 273 -18.22 -35.94 -31.01
C THR A 273 -17.23 -35.69 -32.12
#